data_AF-A0A662ZKA9-F1
#
_entry.id   AF-A0A662ZKA9-F1
#
_cell.length_a   1.000
_cell.length_b   1.000
_cell.length_c   1.000
_cell.angle_alpha   90.00
_cell.angle_beta   90.00
_cell.angle_gamma   90.00
#
_symmetry.space_group_name_H-M   'P 1'
#
loop_
_entity.id
_entity.type
_entity.pdbx_description
1 polymer ?
#
loop_
_entity_poly.entity_id
_entity_poly.type
_entity_poly.pdbx_seq_one_letter_code
_entity_poly.pdbx_strand_id
1 'polypeptide(L)' 'MITFDDMLNEQMKDEEFRKEYEAIKPEMDAIRKIVDSRISEKCTPDKITKLPEVNCAQENTKNK' A
#
# COMPACT_ATOMS: atom_id res chain seq x y z
N MET A 1 -1.88 22.04 -5.01
CA MET A 1 -1.30 20.79 -5.56
C MET A 1 -2.42 19.78 -5.52
N ILE A 2 -2.78 19.18 -6.66
CA ILE A 2 -3.81 18.14 -6.70
C ILE A 2 -3.18 16.88 -6.11
N THR A 3 -3.83 16.25 -5.12
CA THR A 3 -3.35 15.00 -4.55
C THR A 3 -3.83 13.81 -5.39
N PHE A 4 -3.21 12.65 -5.19
CA PHE A 4 -3.69 11.41 -5.79
C PHE A 4 -5.14 11.10 -5.36
N ASP A 5 -5.46 11.32 -4.10
CA ASP A 5 -6.81 11.10 -3.55
C ASP A 5 -7.84 12.02 -4.21
N ASP A 6 -7.49 13.29 -4.46
CA ASP A 6 -8.37 14.22 -5.17
C ASP A 6 -8.65 13.74 -6.59
N MET A 7 -7.61 13.32 -7.33
CA MET A 7 -7.76 12.80 -8.69
C MET A 7 -8.57 11.50 -8.72
N LEU A 8 -8.32 10.59 -7.77
CA LEU A 8 -9.04 9.34 -7.65
C LEU A 8 -10.52 9.60 -7.37
N ASN A 9 -10.83 10.51 -6.43
CA ASN A 9 -12.21 10.87 -6.11
C ASN A 9 -12.97 11.46 -7.30
N GLU A 10 -12.29 12.25 -8.13
CA GLU A 10 -12.87 12.76 -9.38
C GLU A 10 -13.15 11.64 -10.39
N GLN A 11 -12.23 10.68 -10.57
CA GLN A 11 -12.43 9.55 -11.47
C GLN A 11 -13.49 8.56 -10.96
N MET A 12 -13.66 8.42 -9.65
CA MET A 12 -14.67 7.55 -9.05
C MET A 12 -16.12 8.04 -9.24
N LYS A 13 -16.31 9.27 -9.77
CA LYS A 13 -17.62 9.77 -10.22
C LYS A 13 -18.07 9.09 -11.51
N ASP A 14 -17.14 8.55 -12.30
CA ASP A 14 -17.45 7.75 -13.48
C ASP A 14 -17.83 6.31 -13.05
N GLU A 15 -19.03 5.88 -13.41
CA GLU A 15 -19.56 4.58 -12.99
C GLU A 15 -18.84 3.38 -13.64
N GLU A 16 -18.35 3.54 -14.88
CA GLU A 16 -17.60 2.50 -15.59
C GLU A 16 -16.24 2.31 -14.90
N PHE A 17 -15.54 3.41 -14.66
CA PHE A 17 -14.27 3.40 -13.94
C PHE A 17 -14.41 2.81 -12.53
N ARG A 18 -15.42 3.26 -11.76
CA ARG A 18 -15.65 2.76 -10.40
C ARG A 18 -15.87 1.26 -10.38
N LYS A 19 -16.64 0.72 -11.33
CA LYS A 19 -16.95 -0.71 -11.40
C LYS A 19 -15.70 -1.54 -11.67
N GLU A 20 -14.86 -1.12 -12.61
CA GLU A 20 -13.60 -1.81 -12.89
C GLU A 20 -12.61 -1.70 -11.73
N TYR A 21 -12.51 -0.50 -11.14
CA TYR A 21 -11.66 -0.26 -9.98
C TYR A 21 -12.05 -1.15 -8.78
N GLU A 22 -13.35 -1.25 -8.48
CA GLU A 22 -13.86 -2.13 -7.42
C GLU A 22 -13.67 -3.61 -7.75
N ALA A 23 -13.81 -4.01 -9.02
CA ALA A 23 -13.61 -5.39 -9.45
C ALA A 23 -12.15 -5.86 -9.29
N ILE A 24 -11.17 -4.96 -9.47
CA ILE A 24 -9.74 -5.26 -9.37
C ILE A 24 -9.23 -5.19 -7.92
N LYS A 25 -9.94 -4.48 -7.02
CA LYS A 25 -9.56 -4.27 -5.62
C LYS A 25 -9.21 -5.57 -4.86
N PRO A 26 -9.94 -6.70 -5.01
CA PRO A 26 -9.60 -7.95 -4.33
C PRO A 26 -8.21 -8.50 -4.73
N GLU A 27 -7.83 -8.36 -6.00
CA GLU A 27 -6.51 -8.79 -6.48
C GLU A 27 -5.40 -7.88 -5.94
N MET A 28 -5.65 -6.57 -5.94
CA MET A 28 -4.72 -5.59 -5.38
C MET A 28 -4.50 -5.81 -3.87
N ASP A 29 -5.56 -6.11 -3.12
CA ASP A 29 -5.47 -6.41 -1.69
C ASP A 29 -4.68 -7.70 -1.42
N ALA A 30 -4.83 -8.72 -2.27
CA ALA A 30 -4.03 -9.95 -2.17
C ALA A 30 -2.54 -9.68 -2.42
N ILE A 31 -2.22 -8.88 -3.45
CA ILE A 31 -0.84 -8.47 -3.75
C ILE A 31 -0.26 -7.65 -2.60
N ARG A 32 -1.02 -6.71 -2.05
CA ARG A 32 -0.59 -5.88 -0.92
C ARG A 32 -0.26 -6.72 0.29
N LYS A 33 -1.09 -7.71 0.65
CA LYS A 33 -0.79 -8.65 1.73
C LYS A 33 0.50 -9.42 1.51
N ILE A 34 0.78 -9.85 0.29
CA ILE A 34 2.03 -10.57 -0.04
C ILE A 34 3.24 -9.64 0.06
N VAL A 35 3.12 -8.40 -0.45
CA VAL A 35 4.17 -7.39 -0.35
C VAL A 35 4.44 -7.04 1.11
N ASP A 36 3.40 -6.79 1.91
CA ASP A 36 3.50 -6.48 3.32
C ASP A 36 4.11 -7.65 4.11
N SER A 37 3.72 -8.90 3.79
CA SER A 37 4.32 -10.10 4.38
C SER A 37 5.82 -10.15 4.08
N ARG A 38 6.24 -9.92 2.83
CA ARG A 38 7.66 -9.88 2.45
C ARG A 38 8.44 -8.77 3.14
N ILE A 39 7.83 -7.58 3.26
CA ILE A 39 8.43 -6.47 4.00
C ILE A 39 8.58 -6.87 5.47
N SER A 40 7.55 -7.43 6.10
CA SER A 40 7.58 -7.86 7.50
C SER A 40 8.62 -8.96 7.76
N GLU A 41 8.75 -9.94 6.86
CA GLU A 41 9.73 -11.02 6.98
C GLU A 41 11.17 -10.53 6.82
N LYS A 42 11.39 -9.55 5.93
CA LYS A 42 12.68 -8.88 5.74
C LYS A 42 12.98 -7.87 6.84
N CYS A 43 11.95 -7.29 7.44
CA CYS A 43 12.01 -6.33 8.53
C CYS A 43 11.93 -6.99 9.92
N THR A 44 12.52 -8.18 10.07
CA THR A 44 12.71 -8.80 11.38
C THR A 44 14.01 -8.25 12.00
N PRO A 45 14.05 -7.92 13.31
CA PRO A 45 15.22 -7.29 13.95
C PRO A 45 16.56 -7.99 13.69
N ASP A 46 16.54 -9.32 13.62
CA ASP A 46 17.72 -10.16 13.38
C ASP A 46 18.26 -10.11 11.94
N LYS A 47 17.42 -9.69 10.97
CA LYS A 47 17.79 -9.56 9.55
C LYS A 47 18.13 -8.12 9.16
N ILE A 48 17.50 -7.13 9.82
CA ILE A 48 17.80 -5.69 9.64
C ILE A 48 19.27 -5.38 9.94
N THR A 49 19.85 -6.04 10.95
CA THR A 49 21.26 -5.86 11.33
C THR A 49 22.27 -6.34 10.28
N LYS A 50 21.87 -7.22 9.35
CA LYS A 50 22.76 -7.81 8.35
C LYS A 50 22.66 -7.16 6.96
N LEU A 51 21.57 -6.45 6.67
CA LEU A 51 21.33 -5.79 5.39
C LEU A 51 20.71 -4.40 5.64
N PRO A 52 21.53 -3.35 5.83
CA PRO A 52 21.06 -2.00 6.17
C PRO A 52 20.30 -1.29 5.04
N GLU A 53 20.25 -1.86 3.83
CA GLU A 53 19.54 -1.29 2.68
C GLU A 53 18.01 -1.47 2.71
N VAL A 54 17.47 -2.22 3.68
CA VAL A 54 16.02 -2.43 3.80
C VAL A 54 15.38 -1.22 4.48
N ASN A 55 14.89 -0.27 3.68
CA ASN A 55 14.04 0.83 4.19
C ASN A 55 12.67 0.28 4.58
N CYS A 56 12.54 -0.20 5.82
CA CYS A 56 11.26 -0.53 6.41
C CYS A 56 10.50 0.77 6.66
N ALA A 57 9.36 0.95 5.99
CA ALA A 57 8.44 2.02 6.34
C ALA A 57 8.00 1.82 7.79
N GLN A 58 8.57 2.61 8.71
CA GLN A 58 7.90 2.88 9.97
C GLN A 58 6.70 3.74 9.63
N GLU A 59 5.58 3.09 9.28
CA GLU A 59 4.29 3.75 9.34
C GLU A 59 4.10 4.20 10.78
N ASN A 60 4.30 5.50 10.99
CA ASN A 60 4.00 6.18 12.23
C ASN A 60 2.51 5.97 12.53
N THR A 61 2.18 4.96 13.32
CA THR A 61 0.96 4.92 14.12
C THR A 61 1.03 6.04 15.16
N LYS A 62 0.85 7.28 14.73
CA LYS A 62 0.55 8.44 15.56
C LYS A 62 -0.39 9.37 14.81
N ASN A 63 -1.66 8.97 14.73
CA ASN A 63 -2.73 9.94 14.84
C ASN A 63 -3.57 9.55 16.06
N LYS A 64 -3.23 10.22 17.17
CA LYS A 64 -4.08 10.49 18.32
C LYS A 64 -4.84 11.77 18.01
#